data_AF-A0A352W534-F1
#
_entry.id   AF-A0A352W534-F1
#
_cell.length_a   1.000
_cell.length_b   1.000
_cell.length_c   1.000
_cell.angle_alpha   90.00
_cell.angle_beta   90.00
_cell.angle_gamma   90.00
#
_symmetry.space_group_name_H-M   'P 1'
#
loop_
_entity.id
_entity.type
_entity.pdbx_description
1 polymer ?
#
loop_
_entity_poly.entity_id
_entity_poly.type
_entity_poly.pdbx_seq_one_letter_code
_entity_poly.pdbx_strand_id
1 'polypeptide(L)'
;MRTIFRLSFVLCILLCVLSVFGAGCNKNQNYTLTIAVTGNGTVVPEVGTHIYAAGTVVTLKATPEAGYTFDSWSGPDGTSISTKNTIVMDKKKLITAVFSKL
;
A
#
# COMPACT_ATOMS: atom_id res chain seq x y z
N MET A 1 -15.24 23.01 -47.20
CA MET A 1 -16.02 23.81 -46.22
C MET A 1 -16.73 22.82 -45.31
N ARG A 2 -16.05 22.20 -44.33
CA ARG A 2 -15.79 22.67 -42.95
C ARG A 2 -17.07 23.10 -42.23
N THR A 3 -17.84 22.13 -41.72
CA THR A 3 -18.81 22.34 -40.64
C THR A 3 -19.25 21.00 -40.03
N ILE A 4 -19.16 20.90 -38.69
CA ILE A 4 -20.10 20.18 -37.81
C ILE A 4 -19.74 18.77 -37.27
N PHE A 5 -18.57 18.16 -37.51
CA PHE A 5 -18.13 17.04 -36.65
C PHE A 5 -17.43 17.55 -35.36
N ARG A 6 -18.28 18.22 -34.58
CA ARG A 6 -18.36 18.37 -33.11
C ARG A 6 -17.05 18.05 -32.37
N LEU A 7 -16.43 19.01 -31.67
CA LEU A 7 -16.82 19.51 -30.32
C LEU A 7 -17.15 18.43 -29.26
N SER A 8 -17.19 17.15 -29.62
CA SER A 8 -17.40 15.99 -28.73
C SER A 8 -16.09 15.32 -28.31
N PHE A 9 -15.01 15.49 -29.08
CA PHE A 9 -13.71 14.87 -28.75
C PHE A 9 -12.91 15.68 -27.72
N VAL A 10 -13.10 17.01 -27.67
CA VAL A 10 -12.43 17.88 -26.70
C VAL A 10 -13.23 18.00 -25.38
N LEU A 11 -14.56 17.76 -25.41
CA LEU A 11 -15.40 17.81 -24.20
C LEU A 11 -15.28 16.53 -23.35
N CYS A 12 -14.92 15.38 -23.94
CA CYS A 12 -14.65 14.15 -23.19
C CYS A 12 -13.27 14.18 -22.51
N ILE A 13 -12.28 14.83 -23.13
CA ILE A 13 -10.97 15.08 -22.50
C ILE A 13 -11.10 16.09 -21.36
N LEU A 14 -12.06 17.03 -21.42
CA LEU A 14 -12.35 17.97 -20.33
C LEU A 14 -13.17 17.36 -19.17
N LEU A 15 -13.96 16.31 -19.42
CA LEU A 15 -14.70 15.55 -18.38
C LEU A 15 -13.89 14.41 -17.76
N CYS A 16 -12.83 13.91 -18.41
CA CYS A 16 -11.92 12.96 -17.79
C CYS A 16 -10.97 13.59 -16.76
N VAL A 17 -10.76 14.91 -16.78
CA VAL A 17 -9.92 15.58 -15.76
C VAL A 17 -10.66 15.83 -14.44
N LEU A 18 -11.99 15.70 -14.40
CA LEU A 18 -12.78 15.96 -13.19
C LEU A 18 -13.07 14.73 -12.32
N SER A 19 -12.83 13.51 -12.80
CA SER A 19 -13.05 12.27 -12.02
C SER A 19 -11.77 11.59 -11.52
N VAL A 20 -10.58 12.10 -11.88
CA VAL A 20 -9.29 11.64 -11.31
C VAL A 20 -8.77 12.60 -10.23
N PHE A 21 -9.66 13.32 -9.56
CA PHE A 21 -9.45 13.66 -8.14
C PHE A 21 -10.10 12.54 -7.30
N GLY A 22 -9.59 11.33 -7.49
CA GLY A 22 -9.91 10.18 -6.67
C GLY A 22 -9.47 10.45 -5.24
N ALA A 23 -10.45 10.55 -4.36
CA ALA A 23 -10.36 10.71 -2.92
C ALA A 23 -9.69 12.00 -2.42
N GLY A 24 -10.45 12.80 -1.67
CA GLY A 24 -9.96 13.83 -0.78
C GLY A 24 -9.11 13.24 0.35
N CYS A 25 -8.00 12.61 0.02
CA CYS A 25 -6.95 12.35 0.98
C CYS A 25 -6.23 13.68 1.17
N ASN A 26 -6.45 14.33 2.31
CA ASN A 26 -5.60 15.44 2.74
C ASN A 26 -4.14 14.96 2.73
N LYS A 27 -3.39 15.29 1.69
CA LYS A 27 -1.98 14.91 1.47
C LYS A 27 -1.01 15.51 2.49
N ASN A 28 -1.51 16.13 3.55
CA ASN A 28 -0.75 16.75 4.63
C ASN A 28 -0.90 16.00 5.96
N GLN A 29 -1.51 14.80 5.95
CA GLN A 29 -1.57 13.91 7.11
C GLN A 29 -0.49 12.84 7.01
N ASN A 30 0.14 12.53 8.13
CA ASN A 30 1.11 11.44 8.23
C ASN A 30 0.51 10.32 9.07
N TYR A 31 0.73 9.08 8.63
CA TYR A 31 0.33 7.89 9.35
C TYR A 31 1.54 7.06 9.77
N THR A 32 1.44 6.52 10.97
CA THR A 32 2.43 5.63 11.54
C THR A 32 2.17 4.19 11.07
N LEU A 33 3.18 3.59 10.45
CA LEU A 33 3.26 2.16 10.16
C LEU A 33 4.21 1.50 11.15
N THR A 34 3.71 0.63 12.00
CA THR A 34 4.55 -0.22 12.86
C THR A 34 4.66 -1.60 12.23
N ILE A 35 5.90 -2.03 11.98
CA ILE A 35 6.22 -3.38 11.53
C ILE A 35 6.71 -4.18 12.73
N ALA A 36 6.07 -5.31 12.98
CA ALA A 36 6.46 -6.31 13.96
C ALA A 36 6.77 -7.64 13.26
N VAL A 37 7.56 -8.49 13.91
CA VAL A 37 7.88 -9.84 13.42
C VAL A 37 7.70 -10.83 14.55
N THR A 38 7.08 -11.96 14.24
CA THR A 38 6.97 -13.14 15.10
C THR A 38 7.75 -14.27 14.45
N GLY A 39 8.72 -14.84 15.18
CA GLY A 39 9.67 -15.82 14.62
C GLY A 39 10.94 -15.17 14.09
N ASN A 40 11.71 -15.91 13.29
CA ASN A 40 12.94 -15.40 12.69
C ASN A 40 12.80 -15.16 11.19
N GLY A 41 13.10 -13.95 10.79
CA GLY A 41 13.11 -13.52 9.41
C GLY A 41 13.42 -12.03 9.33
N THR A 42 13.72 -11.58 8.13
CA THR A 42 13.92 -10.15 7.83
C THR A 42 12.73 -9.63 7.07
N VAL A 43 12.40 -8.36 7.32
CA VAL A 43 11.30 -7.66 6.67
C VAL A 43 11.78 -6.33 6.13
N VAL A 44 11.16 -5.90 5.03
CA VAL A 44 11.35 -4.58 4.42
C VAL A 44 9.96 -3.97 4.26
N PRO A 45 9.65 -2.80 4.86
CA PRO A 45 10.47 -2.01 5.77
C PRO A 45 10.90 -2.81 7.01
N GLU A 46 12.02 -2.41 7.61
CA GLU A 46 12.57 -3.07 8.80
C GLU A 46 11.60 -3.03 9.98
N VAL A 47 11.80 -3.93 10.94
CA VAL A 47 10.99 -3.97 12.17
C VAL A 47 11.14 -2.64 12.91
N GLY A 48 10.02 -2.06 13.31
CA GLY A 48 10.00 -0.77 13.99
C GLY A 48 8.88 0.13 13.49
N THR A 49 9.01 1.41 13.83
CA THR A 49 8.00 2.42 13.56
C THR A 49 8.45 3.33 12.43
N HIS A 50 7.65 3.41 11.38
CA HIS A 50 7.87 4.20 10.19
C HIS A 50 6.75 5.23 10.03
N ILE A 51 7.06 6.40 9.50
CA ILE A 51 6.08 7.47 9.26
C ILE A 51 5.98 7.72 7.77
N TYR A 52 4.77 7.64 7.24
CA TYR A 52 4.50 7.86 5.82
C TYR A 52 3.38 8.88 5.64
N ALA A 53 3.43 9.63 4.55
CA ALA A 53 2.34 10.52 4.18
C ALA A 53 1.08 9.71 3.83
N ALA A 54 -0.09 10.29 4.07
CA ALA A 54 -1.36 9.71 3.71
C ALA A 54 -1.45 9.44 2.20
N GLY A 55 -1.95 8.27 1.83
CA GLY A 55 -2.01 7.77 0.46
C GLY A 55 -0.68 7.20 -0.07
N THR A 56 0.38 7.16 0.74
CA THR A 56 1.64 6.51 0.34
C THR A 56 1.43 5.01 0.20
N VAL A 57 1.92 4.43 -0.90
CA VAL A 57 1.93 2.98 -1.12
C VAL A 57 3.25 2.43 -0.61
N VAL A 58 3.21 1.63 0.45
CA VAL A 58 4.38 0.98 1.05
C VAL A 58 4.41 -0.47 0.58
N THR A 59 5.55 -0.89 0.04
CA THR A 59 5.79 -2.28 -0.35
C THR A 59 6.44 -3.03 0.80
N LEU A 60 5.74 -4.02 1.33
CA LEU A 60 6.20 -4.96 2.33
C LEU A 60 6.83 -6.17 1.65
N LYS A 61 7.98 -6.61 2.14
CA LYS A 61 8.66 -7.84 1.71
C LYS A 61 9.17 -8.59 2.93
N ALA A 62 8.82 -9.86 3.05
CA ALA A 62 9.32 -10.78 4.07
C ALA A 62 10.33 -11.74 3.43
N THR A 63 11.45 -11.94 4.11
CA THR A 63 12.48 -12.90 3.73
C THR A 63 12.74 -13.79 4.95
N PRO A 64 12.26 -15.04 4.96
CA PRO A 64 12.49 -15.95 6.07
C PRO A 64 13.97 -16.26 6.25
N GLU A 65 14.39 -16.49 7.49
CA GLU A 65 15.74 -16.99 7.79
C GLU A 65 15.84 -18.51 7.51
N ALA A 66 17.06 -19.03 7.41
CA ALA A 66 17.28 -20.47 7.24
C ALA A 66 16.63 -21.26 8.38
N GLY A 67 15.82 -22.27 8.03
CA GLY A 67 15.06 -23.07 9.00
C GLY A 67 13.71 -22.45 9.41
N TYR A 68 13.29 -21.35 8.78
CA TYR A 68 11.97 -20.74 8.96
C TYR A 68 11.23 -20.63 7.62
N THR A 69 9.90 -20.61 7.69
CA THR A 69 8.99 -20.31 6.59
C THR A 69 8.14 -19.12 6.94
N PHE A 70 7.85 -18.28 5.95
CA PHE A 70 6.89 -17.20 6.11
C PHE A 70 5.47 -17.75 6.04
N ASP A 71 4.67 -17.53 7.08
CA ASP A 71 3.26 -17.94 7.10
C ASP A 71 2.36 -16.87 6.50
N SER A 72 2.38 -15.67 7.10
CA SER A 72 1.53 -14.57 6.68
C SER A 72 1.89 -13.23 7.32
N TRP A 73 1.46 -12.15 6.68
CA TRP A 73 1.32 -10.84 7.26
C TRP A 73 -0.02 -10.75 7.96
N SER A 74 -0.05 -10.31 9.21
CA SER A 74 -1.26 -10.01 9.97
C SER A 74 -1.37 -8.51 10.20
N GLY A 75 -2.55 -7.93 10.05
CA GLY A 75 -2.74 -6.50 10.27
C GLY A 75 -4.17 -6.00 10.07
N PRO A 76 -4.40 -4.68 10.20
CA PRO A 76 -5.73 -4.08 10.09
C PRO A 76 -6.33 -4.14 8.68
N ASP A 77 -5.52 -4.39 7.65
CA ASP A 77 -5.98 -4.57 6.27
C ASP A 77 -6.26 -6.05 5.93
N GLY A 78 -6.20 -6.92 6.93
CA GLY A 78 -6.37 -8.36 6.80
C GLY A 78 -5.05 -9.14 6.80
N THR A 79 -5.17 -10.41 6.45
CA THR A 79 -4.05 -11.35 6.41
C THR A 79 -3.59 -11.57 4.98
N SER A 80 -2.28 -11.48 4.72
CA SER A 80 -1.71 -11.76 3.40
C SER A 80 -0.64 -12.84 3.50
N ILE A 81 -0.83 -13.94 2.77
CA ILE A 81 0.12 -15.07 2.71
C ILE A 81 1.25 -14.84 1.70
N SER A 82 1.23 -13.73 0.96
CA SER A 82 2.28 -13.39 0.01
C SER A 82 3.48 -12.78 0.73
N THR A 83 4.68 -13.26 0.40
CA THR A 83 5.94 -12.67 0.91
C THR A 83 6.13 -11.22 0.48
N LYS A 84 5.48 -10.80 -0.61
CA LYS A 84 5.40 -9.41 -1.05
C LYS A 84 3.96 -8.91 -0.97
N ASN A 85 3.75 -7.81 -0.26
CA ASN A 85 2.44 -7.18 -0.14
C ASN A 85 2.57 -5.66 -0.29
N THR A 86 1.53 -5.00 -0.78
CA THR A 86 1.49 -3.54 -0.90
C THR A 86 0.36 -3.00 -0.06
N ILE A 87 0.67 -2.05 0.82
CA ILE A 87 -0.32 -1.39 1.67
C ILE A 87 -0.40 0.09 1.31
N VAL A 88 -1.60 0.64 1.36
CA VAL A 88 -1.82 2.09 1.22
C VAL A 88 -1.94 2.68 2.62
N MET A 89 -1.23 3.76 2.91
CA MET A 89 -1.29 4.42 4.21
C MET A 89 -2.49 5.37 4.27
N ASP A 90 -3.66 4.84 4.63
CA ASP A 90 -4.91 5.59 4.86
C ASP A 90 -5.19 5.87 6.35
N LYS A 91 -4.48 5.17 7.24
CA LYS A 91 -4.60 5.26 8.71
C LYS A 91 -3.33 4.72 9.37
N LYS A 92 -3.23 4.85 10.70
CA LYS A 92 -2.20 4.15 11.48
C LYS A 92 -2.37 2.64 11.33
N LYS A 93 -1.28 1.92 11.11
CA LYS A 93 -1.30 0.47 10.86
C LYS A 93 -0.21 -0.24 11.65
N LEU A 94 -0.56 -1.39 12.20
CA LEU A 94 0.37 -2.34 12.80
C LEU A 94 0.34 -3.60 11.93
N ILE A 95 1.46 -3.91 11.31
CA ILE A 95 1.62 -5.11 10.49
C ILE A 95 2.62 -6.03 11.18
N THR A 96 2.23 -7.29 11.37
CA THR A 96 3.06 -8.33 11.96
C THR A 96 3.36 -9.39 10.91
N ALA A 97 4.64 -9.62 10.60
CA ALA A 97 5.06 -10.77 9.80
C ALA A 97 5.19 -12.00 10.70
N VAL A 98 4.56 -13.10 10.34
CA VAL A 98 4.61 -14.36 11.07
C VAL A 98 5.51 -15.33 10.30
N PHE A 99 6.51 -15.85 10.99
CA PHE A 99 7.40 -16.90 10.52
C PHE A 99 7.32 -18.11 11.46
N SER A 100 7.11 -19.29 10.91
CA SER A 100 7.14 -20.57 11.61
C SER A 100 8.43 -21.30 11.33
N LYS A 101 8.96 -21.98 12.34
CA LYS A 101 10.12 -22.84 12.17
C LYS A 101 9.73 -24.07 11.35
N LEU A 102 10.59 -24.49 10.42
CA LEU A 102 10.48 -25.74 9.66
C LEU A 102 10.61 -26.98 10.56
#